data_AF-A0A852U3R0-F1
#
_entry.id   AF-A0A852U3R0-F1
#
_cell.length_a   1.000
_cell.length_b   1.000
_cell.length_c   1.000
_cell.angle_alpha   90.00
_cell.angle_beta   90.00
_cell.angle_gamma   90.00
#
_symmetry.space_group_name_H-M   'P 1'
#
loop_
_entity.id
_entity.type
_entity.pdbx_description
1 polymer ?
#
loop_
_entity_poly.entity_id
_entity_poly.type
_entity_poly.pdbx_seq_one_letter_code
_entity_poly.pdbx_strand_id
1 'polypeptide(L)'
;MGHRHPSRLQDAEIAHPRARWLLRAELAYCKECMNQGEKEALSDLRPEGMFDSLWQGWILQQVAKWRDPKRKSAFPAMVSGLAPPHEVASLHILTRECMWLCSVHGARGTKVDSSAVLDALSQMSRNDRSLVLDDVLDGLAEGNAVA
;
A
#
# COMPACT_ATOMS: atom_id res chain seq x y z
N MET A 1 -16.22 17.50 16.41
CA MET A 1 -17.04 16.30 16.70
C MET A 1 -16.18 15.08 16.45
N GLY A 2 -16.26 14.02 17.25
CA GLY A 2 -15.44 12.82 17.04
C GLY A 2 -16.02 11.94 15.93
N HIS A 3 -15.31 11.81 14.82
CA HIS A 3 -15.66 10.86 13.76
C HIS A 3 -15.39 9.43 14.27
N ARG A 4 -16.37 8.53 14.14
CA ARG A 4 -16.24 7.14 14.59
C ARG A 4 -15.53 6.33 13.50
N HIS A 5 -14.36 5.78 13.84
CA HIS A 5 -13.62 4.87 12.99
C HIS A 5 -13.38 3.53 13.71
N PRO A 6 -13.13 2.43 12.99
CA PRO A 6 -12.72 1.16 13.58
C PRO A 6 -11.52 1.35 14.52
N SER A 7 -11.59 0.73 15.71
CA SER A 7 -10.55 0.85 16.73
C SER A 7 -9.32 -0.01 16.43
N ARG A 8 -9.48 -1.04 15.60
CA ARG A 8 -8.44 -2.03 15.24
C ARG A 8 -8.45 -2.28 13.73
N LEU A 9 -7.27 -2.57 13.20
CA LEU A 9 -7.03 -3.13 11.87
C LEU A 9 -6.61 -4.58 12.12
N GLN A 10 -7.12 -5.54 11.35
CA GLN A 10 -6.82 -6.97 11.60
C GLN A 10 -5.41 -7.33 11.13
N ASP A 11 -5.00 -6.89 9.93
CA ASP A 11 -3.82 -7.45 9.25
C ASP A 11 -2.88 -6.41 8.63
N ALA A 12 -3.14 -5.11 8.82
CA ALA A 12 -2.30 -4.07 8.23
C ALA A 12 -0.99 -3.84 9.03
N GLU A 13 0.14 -4.36 8.52
CA GLU A 13 1.50 -3.97 8.94
C GLU A 13 1.82 -2.54 8.49
N ILE A 14 1.14 -1.54 9.06
CA ILE A 14 1.36 -0.11 8.79
C ILE A 14 2.00 0.53 10.02
N ALA A 15 3.28 0.88 9.90
CA ALA A 15 4.04 1.48 10.99
C ALA A 15 3.54 2.89 11.36
N HIS A 16 3.28 3.74 10.36
CA HIS A 16 2.95 5.14 10.59
C HIS A 16 1.55 5.34 11.21
N PRO A 17 1.40 6.02 12.36
CA PRO A 17 0.10 6.20 13.02
C PRO A 17 -0.94 6.94 12.18
N ARG A 18 -0.54 7.97 11.40
CA ARG A 18 -1.48 8.68 10.52
C ARG A 18 -1.90 7.85 9.32
N ALA A 19 -1.02 6.99 8.80
CA ALA A 19 -1.38 6.04 7.73
C ALA A 19 -2.45 5.07 8.22
N ARG A 20 -2.28 4.50 9.42
CA ARG A 20 -3.32 3.68 10.07
C ARG A 20 -4.62 4.44 10.28
N TRP A 21 -4.55 5.71 10.66
CA TRP A 21 -5.74 6.54 10.81
C TRP A 21 -6.47 6.76 9.48
N LEU A 22 -5.74 7.02 8.38
CA LEU A 22 -6.32 7.14 7.05
C LEU A 22 -7.01 5.84 6.62
N LEU A 23 -6.36 4.69 6.77
CA LEU A 23 -7.00 3.41 6.44
C LEU A 23 -8.29 3.16 7.26
N ARG A 24 -8.32 3.57 8.54
CA ARG A 24 -9.54 3.49 9.35
C ARG A 24 -10.63 4.46 8.88
N ALA A 25 -10.25 5.63 8.36
CA ALA A 25 -11.19 6.57 7.76
C ALA A 25 -11.79 5.99 6.47
N GLU A 26 -10.96 5.34 5.65
CA GLU A 26 -11.35 4.63 4.43
C GLU A 26 -12.38 3.52 4.75
N LEU A 27 -12.05 2.63 5.69
CA LEU A 27 -12.95 1.57 6.15
C LEU A 27 -14.26 2.09 6.77
N ALA A 28 -14.27 3.33 7.26
CA ALA A 28 -15.47 3.98 7.82
C ALA A 28 -16.24 4.81 6.77
N TYR A 29 -15.76 4.87 5.53
CA TYR A 29 -16.25 5.76 4.47
C TYR A 29 -16.35 7.23 4.91
N CYS A 30 -15.43 7.67 5.78
CA CYS A 30 -15.45 9.02 6.34
C CYS A 30 -14.74 10.01 5.41
N LYS A 31 -15.48 10.53 4.42
CA LYS A 31 -14.96 11.43 3.37
C LYS A 31 -14.13 12.61 3.87
N GLU A 32 -14.52 13.23 4.98
CA GLU A 32 -13.75 14.36 5.54
C GLU A 32 -12.37 13.92 6.02
N CYS A 33 -12.30 12.79 6.72
CA CYS A 33 -11.06 12.24 7.23
C CYS A 33 -10.20 11.66 6.09
N MET A 34 -10.81 11.01 5.11
CA MET A 34 -10.14 10.54 3.89
C MET A 34 -9.50 11.69 3.12
N ASN A 35 -10.27 12.73 2.78
CA ASN A 35 -9.76 13.92 2.08
C ASN A 35 -8.57 14.57 2.81
N GLN A 36 -8.61 14.63 4.14
CA GLN A 36 -7.51 15.18 4.92
C GLN A 36 -6.29 14.24 4.93
N GLY A 37 -6.51 12.95 5.16
CA GLY A 37 -5.43 11.96 5.22
C GLY A 37 -4.75 11.75 3.87
N GLU A 38 -5.50 11.74 2.77
CA GLU A 38 -4.94 11.68 1.41
C GLU A 38 -4.07 12.90 1.13
N LYS A 39 -4.52 14.11 1.51
CA LYS A 39 -3.70 15.32 1.36
C LYS A 39 -2.37 15.20 2.09
N GLU A 40 -2.39 14.65 3.30
CA GLU A 40 -1.19 14.39 4.11
C GLU A 40 -0.30 13.32 3.46
N ALA A 41 -0.88 12.18 3.06
CA ALA A 41 -0.14 11.08 2.43
C ALA A 41 0.55 11.52 1.14
N LEU A 42 -0.15 12.21 0.26
CA LEU A 42 0.39 12.71 -1.03
C LEU A 42 1.53 13.72 -0.87
N SER A 43 1.64 14.33 0.32
CA SER A 43 2.66 15.34 0.64
C SER A 43 3.85 14.74 1.42
N ASP A 44 3.71 13.56 2.01
CA ASP A 44 4.74 12.90 2.83
C ASP A 44 5.27 11.63 2.16
N LEU A 45 6.20 11.83 1.22
CA LEU A 45 6.86 10.79 0.42
C LEU A 45 8.25 10.40 0.96
N ARG A 46 8.57 10.76 2.21
CA ARG A 46 9.85 10.39 2.82
C ARG A 46 9.84 8.91 3.20
N PRO A 47 11.01 8.25 3.28
CA PRO A 47 11.12 6.93 3.88
C PRO A 47 10.48 6.91 5.27
N GLU A 48 9.74 5.84 5.57
CA GLU A 48 8.93 5.66 6.79
C GLU A 48 7.80 6.71 6.97
N GLY A 49 7.60 7.57 5.98
CA GLY A 49 6.52 8.55 5.93
C GLY A 49 5.16 7.89 5.72
N MET A 50 4.12 8.72 5.64
CA MET A 50 2.75 8.25 5.55
C MET A 50 2.48 7.44 4.28
N PHE A 51 2.89 7.92 3.10
CA PHE A 51 2.70 7.18 1.85
C PHE A 51 3.48 5.86 1.87
N ASP A 52 4.76 5.93 2.25
CA ASP A 52 5.65 4.76 2.30
C ASP A 52 5.09 3.67 3.22
N SER A 53 4.58 4.04 4.40
CA SER A 53 3.97 3.07 5.31
C SER A 53 2.71 2.40 4.76
N LEU A 54 1.90 3.12 3.97
CA LEU A 54 0.75 2.52 3.28
C LEU A 54 1.21 1.56 2.18
N TRP A 55 2.16 2.01 1.36
CA TRP A 55 2.74 1.20 0.30
C TRP A 55 3.35 -0.10 0.84
N GLN A 56 4.21 -0.01 1.86
CA GLN A 56 4.83 -1.19 2.46
C GLN A 56 3.78 -2.16 3.02
N GLY A 57 2.79 -1.66 3.77
CA GLY A 57 1.71 -2.48 4.30
C GLY A 57 0.93 -3.19 3.20
N TRP A 58 0.60 -2.49 2.11
CA TRP A 58 -0.09 -3.06 0.97
C TRP A 58 0.74 -4.14 0.28
N ILE A 59 2.03 -3.88 0.00
CA ILE A 59 2.93 -4.86 -0.62
C ILE A 59 3.06 -6.11 0.24
N LEU A 60 3.20 -5.98 1.57
CA LEU A 60 3.32 -7.12 2.47
C LEU A 60 2.03 -7.96 2.47
N GLN A 61 0.87 -7.31 2.47
CA GLN A 61 -0.42 -7.98 2.35
C GLN A 61 -0.53 -8.74 1.01
N GLN A 62 -0.15 -8.12 -0.10
CA GLN A 62 -0.18 -8.75 -1.41
C GLN A 62 0.80 -9.92 -1.53
N VAL A 63 2.03 -9.76 -1.05
CA VAL A 63 3.04 -10.85 -1.03
C VAL A 63 2.58 -12.03 -0.19
N ALA A 64 1.89 -11.78 0.94
CA ALA A 64 1.28 -12.83 1.74
C ALA A 64 0.14 -13.55 0.96
N LYS A 65 -0.73 -12.80 0.28
CA LYS A 65 -1.83 -13.31 -0.55
C LYS A 65 -1.34 -14.15 -1.74
N TRP A 66 -0.30 -13.70 -2.43
CA TRP A 66 0.23 -14.33 -3.65
C TRP A 66 1.18 -15.49 -3.38
N ARG A 67 1.48 -15.76 -2.11
CA ARG A 67 2.39 -16.82 -1.71
C ARG A 67 1.79 -18.19 -2.05
N ASP A 68 2.35 -18.84 -3.05
CA ASP A 68 2.03 -20.24 -3.34
C ASP A 68 2.79 -21.17 -2.36
N PRO A 69 2.11 -21.92 -1.47
CA PRO A 69 2.78 -22.84 -0.57
C PRO A 69 3.55 -23.97 -1.28
N LYS A 70 3.25 -24.24 -2.56
CA LYS A 70 3.91 -25.25 -3.39
C LYS A 70 5.11 -24.70 -4.16
N ARG A 71 5.25 -23.38 -4.30
CA ARG A 71 6.39 -22.73 -4.95
C ARG A 71 7.12 -21.84 -3.94
N LYS A 72 8.34 -22.22 -3.59
CA LYS A 72 9.20 -21.35 -2.79
C LYS A 72 9.67 -20.18 -3.65
N SER A 73 9.12 -18.99 -3.42
CA SER A 73 9.68 -17.76 -3.98
C SER A 73 11.13 -17.59 -3.49
N ALA A 74 12.04 -17.31 -4.41
CA ALA A 74 13.39 -16.89 -4.07
C ALA A 74 13.37 -15.38 -3.85
N PHE A 75 13.97 -14.92 -2.75
CA PHE A 75 14.12 -13.49 -2.44
C PHE A 75 15.61 -13.13 -2.50
N PRO A 76 15.98 -11.93 -2.98
CA PRO A 76 15.11 -10.81 -3.35
C PRO A 76 14.31 -11.05 -4.63
N ALA A 77 13.11 -10.47 -4.70
CA ALA A 77 12.24 -10.52 -5.87
C ALA A 77 11.58 -9.15 -6.12
N MET A 78 11.38 -8.80 -7.39
CA MET A 78 10.55 -7.65 -7.74
C MET A 78 9.08 -7.99 -7.51
N VAL A 79 8.31 -7.04 -6.99
CA VAL A 79 6.87 -7.24 -6.72
C VAL A 79 6.13 -7.62 -8.00
N SER A 80 6.46 -6.98 -9.13
CA SER A 80 5.88 -7.30 -10.44
C SER A 80 6.06 -8.77 -10.86
N GLY A 81 7.13 -9.43 -10.41
CA GLY A 81 7.39 -10.85 -10.68
C GLY A 81 6.65 -11.83 -9.75
N LEU A 82 6.07 -11.33 -8.66
CA LEU A 82 5.28 -12.13 -7.70
C LEU A 82 3.79 -12.04 -7.98
N ALA A 83 3.34 -10.93 -8.57
CA ALA A 83 1.93 -10.63 -8.74
C ALA A 83 1.27 -11.52 -9.82
N PRO A 84 0.13 -12.18 -9.51
CA PRO A 84 -0.67 -12.86 -10.50
C PRO A 84 -1.15 -11.90 -11.60
N PRO A 85 -1.15 -12.29 -12.89
CA PRO A 85 -1.50 -11.39 -13.98
C PRO A 85 -2.88 -10.71 -13.87
N HIS A 86 -3.86 -11.39 -13.27
CA HIS A 86 -5.22 -10.87 -13.11
C HIS A 86 -5.31 -9.76 -12.05
N GLU A 87 -4.56 -9.89 -10.95
CA GLU A 87 -4.47 -8.86 -9.90
C GLU A 87 -3.73 -7.61 -10.44
N VAL A 88 -2.69 -7.80 -11.24
CA VAL A 88 -1.99 -6.66 -11.88
C VAL A 88 -2.90 -5.94 -12.87
N ALA A 89 -3.76 -6.69 -13.58
CA ALA A 89 -4.64 -6.13 -14.61
C ALA A 89 -5.75 -5.22 -14.05
N SER A 90 -6.09 -5.32 -12.76
CA SER A 90 -7.08 -4.43 -12.12
C SER A 90 -6.48 -3.13 -11.60
N LEU A 91 -5.17 -3.05 -11.41
CA LEU A 91 -4.50 -1.85 -10.88
C LEU A 91 -4.33 -0.77 -11.95
N HIS A 92 -4.26 0.49 -11.54
CA HIS A 92 -3.88 1.59 -12.41
C HIS A 92 -2.46 1.40 -12.98
N ILE A 93 -2.22 1.88 -14.21
CA ILE A 93 -0.93 1.68 -14.91
C ILE A 93 0.26 2.22 -14.09
N LEU A 94 0.11 3.36 -13.45
CA LEU A 94 1.14 3.98 -12.60
C LEU A 94 1.47 3.14 -11.36
N THR A 95 0.47 2.46 -10.80
CA THR A 95 0.67 1.54 -9.68
C THR A 95 1.49 0.34 -10.12
N ARG A 96 1.21 -0.19 -11.32
CA ARG A 96 1.99 -1.27 -11.92
C ARG A 96 3.45 -0.85 -12.13
N GLU A 97 3.68 0.35 -12.64
CA GLU A 97 5.03 0.91 -12.80
C GLU A 97 5.78 0.99 -11.46
N CYS A 98 5.11 1.44 -10.39
CA CYS A 98 5.67 1.42 -9.04
C CYS A 98 6.02 -0.01 -8.57
N MET A 99 5.19 -1.01 -8.89
CA MET A 99 5.50 -2.41 -8.57
C MET A 99 6.73 -2.96 -9.31
N TRP A 100 7.06 -2.44 -10.50
CA TRP A 100 8.28 -2.77 -11.23
C TRP A 100 9.54 -2.22 -10.57
N LEU A 101 9.42 -1.18 -9.75
CA LEU A 101 10.52 -0.56 -9.02
C LEU A 101 10.65 -1.08 -7.58
N CYS A 102 9.59 -1.70 -7.07
CA CYS A 102 9.55 -2.23 -5.71
C CYS A 102 10.15 -3.64 -5.65
N SER A 103 11.01 -3.86 -4.66
CA SER A 103 11.55 -5.20 -4.39
C SER A 103 11.24 -5.65 -2.97
N VAL A 104 11.21 -6.96 -2.77
CA VAL A 104 10.94 -7.60 -1.49
C VAL A 104 12.02 -8.59 -1.12
N HIS A 105 12.34 -8.60 0.18
CA HIS A 105 13.49 -9.29 0.75
C HIS A 105 13.09 -10.18 1.93
N GLY A 106 14.07 -10.98 2.38
CA GLY A 106 13.95 -11.88 3.51
C GLY A 106 13.37 -13.23 3.11
N ALA A 107 13.63 -14.26 3.92
CA ALA A 107 13.23 -15.64 3.62
C ALA A 107 11.72 -15.83 3.41
N ARG A 108 10.92 -14.84 3.83
CA ARG A 108 9.47 -14.86 3.67
C ARG A 108 8.85 -13.65 2.96
N GLY A 109 9.66 -12.79 2.33
CA GLY A 109 9.16 -11.57 1.68
C GLY A 109 8.58 -10.58 2.69
N THR A 110 9.21 -10.45 3.86
CA THR A 110 8.71 -9.65 5.00
C THR A 110 9.37 -8.28 5.10
N LYS A 111 10.15 -7.89 4.10
CA LYS A 111 10.82 -6.59 4.04
C LYS A 111 10.62 -6.03 2.64
N VAL A 112 10.16 -4.79 2.57
CA VAL A 112 9.92 -4.08 1.31
C VAL A 112 11.01 -3.04 1.14
N ASP A 113 11.63 -2.99 -0.04
CA ASP A 113 12.43 -1.85 -0.48
C ASP A 113 11.61 -1.04 -1.47
N SER A 114 11.17 0.14 -1.00
CA SER A 114 10.34 1.11 -1.70
C SER A 114 11.12 2.36 -2.11
N SER A 115 12.45 2.40 -1.93
CA SER A 115 13.27 3.59 -2.19
C SER A 115 13.07 4.15 -3.61
N ALA A 116 13.21 3.30 -4.63
CA ALA A 116 12.98 3.66 -6.03
C ALA A 116 11.52 4.05 -6.33
N VAL A 117 10.56 3.52 -5.57
CA VAL A 117 9.14 3.88 -5.70
C VAL A 117 8.92 5.30 -5.20
N LEU A 118 9.48 5.66 -4.04
CA LEU A 118 9.37 7.00 -3.48
C LEU A 118 10.01 8.04 -4.40
N ASP A 119 11.17 7.72 -4.99
CA ASP A 119 11.83 8.57 -5.98
C ASP A 119 10.93 8.79 -7.21
N ALA A 120 10.30 7.74 -7.74
CA ALA A 120 9.37 7.86 -8.86
C ALA A 120 8.13 8.68 -8.50
N LEU A 121 7.50 8.40 -7.35
CA LEU A 121 6.34 9.17 -6.85
C LEU A 121 6.68 10.65 -6.67
N SER A 122 7.90 10.99 -6.23
CA SER A 122 8.33 12.37 -6.04
C SER A 122 8.35 13.18 -7.34
N GLN A 123 8.54 12.50 -8.47
CA GLN A 123 8.56 13.09 -9.82
C GLN A 123 7.18 13.15 -10.47
N MET A 124 6.22 12.36 -9.99
CA MET A 124 4.84 12.35 -10.49
C MET A 124 4.08 13.61 -10.08
N SER A 125 3.05 13.97 -10.86
CA SER A 125 2.10 15.01 -10.43
C SER A 125 1.30 14.55 -9.21
N ARG A 126 0.70 15.50 -8.48
CA ARG A 126 -0.18 15.15 -7.35
C ARG A 126 -1.34 14.24 -7.76
N ASN A 127 -1.90 14.46 -8.96
CA ASN A 127 -3.03 13.67 -9.46
C ASN A 127 -2.61 12.23 -9.80
N ASP A 128 -1.41 12.07 -10.36
CA ASP A 128 -0.85 10.75 -10.66
C ASP A 128 -0.58 9.95 -9.38
N ARG A 129 -0.02 10.61 -8.35
CA ARG A 129 0.17 10.00 -7.02
C ARG A 129 -1.15 9.61 -6.37
N SER A 130 -2.22 10.38 -6.57
CA SER A 130 -3.53 10.03 -6.00
C SER A 130 -4.09 8.76 -6.62
N LEU A 131 -3.85 8.49 -7.91
CA LEU A 131 -4.27 7.23 -8.55
C LEU A 131 -3.54 6.02 -7.94
N VAL A 132 -2.25 6.17 -7.62
CA VAL A 132 -1.50 5.11 -6.92
C VAL A 132 -1.98 4.95 -5.48
N LEU A 133 -2.26 6.05 -4.79
CA LEU A 133 -2.76 6.01 -3.41
C LEU A 133 -4.13 5.33 -3.33
N ASP A 134 -5.01 5.56 -4.30
CA ASP A 134 -6.34 4.97 -4.41
C ASP A 134 -6.26 3.44 -4.45
N ASP A 135 -5.50 2.89 -5.41
CA ASP A 135 -5.26 1.43 -5.52
C ASP A 135 -4.68 0.82 -4.22
N VAL A 136 -3.78 1.55 -3.56
CA VAL A 136 -3.15 1.13 -2.29
C VAL A 136 -4.17 1.10 -1.16
N LEU A 137 -5.01 2.14 -1.04
CA LEU A 137 -6.04 2.22 -0.01
C LEU A 137 -7.13 1.18 -0.24
N ASP A 138 -7.60 1.01 -1.46
CA ASP A 138 -8.58 -0.01 -1.84
C ASP A 138 -8.06 -1.41 -1.52
N GLY A 139 -6.84 -1.73 -1.98
CA GLY A 139 -6.23 -3.03 -1.70
C GLY A 139 -6.02 -3.29 -0.21
N LEU A 140 -5.63 -2.28 0.57
CA LEU A 140 -5.53 -2.39 2.03
C LEU A 140 -6.90 -2.56 2.68
N ALA A 141 -7.91 -1.82 2.21
CA ALA A 141 -9.27 -1.88 2.72
C ALA A 141 -9.88 -3.26 2.46
N GLU A 142 -9.71 -3.84 1.27
CA GLU A 142 -10.17 -5.21 0.96
C GLU A 142 -9.58 -6.26 1.90
N GLY A 143 -8.29 -6.14 2.25
CA GLY A 143 -7.64 -7.06 3.18
C GLY A 143 -8.02 -6.84 4.65
N ASN A 144 -8.57 -5.67 4.99
CA ASN A 144 -8.94 -5.31 6.36
C ASN A 144 -10.46 -5.14 6.55
N ALA A 145 -11.25 -5.36 5.50
CA ALA A 145 -12.69 -5.29 5.54
C ALA A 145 -13.20 -6.41 6.46
N VAL A 146 -13.92 -6.01 7.51
CA VAL A 146 -14.55 -6.94 8.44
C VAL A 146 -15.80 -7.50 7.77
N ALA A 147 -15.89 -8.82 7.66
CA ALA A 147 -17.14 -9.52 7.31
C ALA A 147 -18.21 -9.35 8.39
#